data_AF-A0A382DHK8-F1
#
_entry.id   AF-A0A382DHK8-F1
#
_cell.length_a   1.000
_cell.length_b   1.000
_cell.length_c   1.000
_cell.angle_alpha   90.00
_cell.angle_beta   90.00
_cell.angle_gamma   90.00
#
_symmetry.space_group_name_H-M   'P 1'
#
loop_
_entity.id
_entity.type
_entity.pdbx_description
1 polymer ?
#
loop_
_entity_poly.entity_id
_entity_poly.type
_entity_poly.pdbx_seq_one_letter_code
_entity_poly.pdbx_strand_id
1 'polypeptide(L)'
;MSKTRSKLTYRSQEWFDNPNNPSMTALYIERYLNQEYTRDELQGGRPVIGIAQTGSDLAPCNKIHVFLMDRIKAGIRDGGGIPMEFPVHPIQETGKRPTAALDRNLAYLSLVEVLHGYPIDGVVLTTGCDKTTPAMLMGAATVDIPAIVLSGGPMLDGWWNGQLAGSGTIIWESRRLLADGKIEYEEFMSRVCAAAPSLGHCNTMGTASTMNAMAEALGMSLPGCAAIPAPFRERMAMAYATGKRIVGMVETDLKPSDILTRAAFENAIVVNSAIGGSTNAPPHLQAVARHAGISLNVADWQTHGFEVPLLVNMQPAGKHLGESFFRAGGVPAVMGELAAAGRLKLDVQTVSGAPIGQQLEGMRTADPDVISTYDAPLRTNAGF
;
A
#
# COMPACT_ATOMS: atom_id res chain seq x y z
N MET A 1 17.59 -17.16 -7.17
CA MET A 1 18.90 -16.49 -7.39
C MET A 1 19.17 -16.30 -8.88
N SER A 2 19.12 -15.06 -9.34
CA SER A 2 19.50 -14.68 -10.72
C SER A 2 20.95 -15.08 -11.00
N LYS A 3 21.22 -15.66 -12.18
CA LYS A 3 22.58 -15.87 -12.68
C LYS A 3 23.13 -14.53 -13.15
N THR A 4 23.62 -13.73 -12.21
CA THR A 4 24.40 -12.52 -12.49
C THR A 4 25.57 -12.88 -13.43
N ARG A 5 25.94 -11.95 -14.32
CA ARG A 5 27.13 -12.07 -15.19
C ARG A 5 28.41 -12.12 -14.38
N SER A 6 28.43 -11.47 -13.22
CA SER A 6 29.50 -11.54 -12.22
C SER A 6 29.51 -12.84 -11.40
N LYS A 7 28.46 -13.67 -11.48
CA LYS A 7 28.23 -14.90 -10.69
C LYS A 7 28.14 -14.66 -9.17
N LEU A 8 27.78 -13.45 -8.77
CA LEU A 8 27.56 -13.05 -7.39
C LEU A 8 26.07 -13.11 -6.99
N THR A 9 25.79 -13.04 -5.69
CA THR A 9 24.49 -13.29 -5.07
C THR A 9 23.43 -12.27 -5.46
N TYR A 10 23.79 -10.99 -5.48
CA TYR A 10 22.86 -9.87 -5.67
C TYR A 10 23.10 -9.14 -6.99
N ARG A 11 22.05 -8.54 -7.55
CA ARG A 11 22.15 -7.83 -8.84
C ARG A 11 22.92 -6.52 -8.70
N SER A 12 22.86 -5.86 -7.55
CA SER A 12 23.64 -4.66 -7.24
C SER A 12 25.16 -4.86 -7.40
N GLN A 13 25.65 -6.10 -7.24
CA GLN A 13 27.07 -6.42 -7.41
C GLN A 13 27.53 -6.31 -8.88
N GLU A 14 26.63 -6.32 -9.86
CA GLU A 14 26.99 -5.97 -11.24
C GLU A 14 27.47 -4.53 -11.39
N TRP A 15 27.07 -3.65 -10.47
CA TRP A 15 27.52 -2.26 -10.39
C TRP A 15 28.64 -2.10 -9.36
N PHE A 16 28.45 -2.59 -8.14
CA PHE A 16 29.33 -2.27 -7.02
C PHE A 16 30.44 -3.29 -6.78
N ASP A 17 30.42 -4.46 -7.42
CA ASP A 17 31.41 -5.49 -7.15
C ASP A 17 31.63 -6.43 -8.35
N ASN A 18 31.86 -5.87 -9.55
CA ASN A 18 32.00 -6.67 -10.76
C ASN A 18 33.48 -6.88 -11.14
N PRO A 19 34.12 -7.99 -10.73
CA PRO A 19 35.54 -8.22 -11.01
C PRO A 19 35.83 -8.39 -12.51
N ASN A 20 34.82 -8.71 -13.32
CA ASN A 20 34.95 -8.83 -14.77
C ASN A 20 35.02 -7.46 -15.47
N ASN A 21 34.65 -6.37 -14.79
CA ASN A 21 34.69 -5.02 -15.31
C ASN A 21 35.07 -4.00 -14.22
N PRO A 22 36.33 -4.00 -13.74
CA PRO A 22 36.76 -3.17 -12.63
C PRO A 22 36.71 -1.66 -12.94
N SER A 23 36.87 -1.25 -14.20
CA SER A 23 36.76 0.15 -14.59
C SER A 23 35.34 0.69 -14.43
N MET A 24 34.33 -0.08 -14.87
CA MET A 24 32.93 0.29 -14.66
C MET A 24 32.56 0.23 -13.18
N THR A 25 33.03 -0.79 -12.45
CA THR A 25 32.80 -0.87 -10.99
C THR A 25 33.34 0.37 -10.28
N ALA A 26 34.56 0.79 -10.59
CA ALA A 26 35.14 2.02 -10.04
C ALA A 26 34.31 3.26 -10.39
N LEU A 27 33.84 3.38 -11.64
CA LEU A 27 32.99 4.48 -12.08
C LEU A 27 31.65 4.52 -11.33
N TYR A 28 31.01 3.36 -11.15
CA TYR A 28 29.73 3.28 -10.46
C TYR A 28 29.86 3.64 -8.98
N ILE A 29 30.90 3.13 -8.30
CA ILE A 29 31.10 3.39 -6.87
C ILE A 29 31.45 4.86 -6.61
N GLU A 30 32.27 5.49 -7.46
CA GLU A 30 32.84 6.84 -7.26
C GLU A 30 31.79 7.86 -6.79
N ARG A 31 30.64 7.91 -7.46
CA ARG A 31 29.60 8.89 -7.13
C ARG A 31 28.74 8.52 -5.93
N TYR A 32 28.69 7.25 -5.52
CA TYR A 32 27.99 6.88 -4.28
C TYR A 32 28.83 7.13 -3.03
N LEU A 33 30.17 7.15 -3.14
CA LEU A 33 31.07 7.46 -2.02
C LEU A 33 31.14 8.95 -1.66
N ASN A 34 30.66 9.85 -2.53
CA ASN A 34 30.73 11.30 -2.28
C ASN A 34 29.59 11.81 -1.35
N GLN A 35 28.76 10.91 -0.84
CA GLN A 35 27.63 11.18 0.04
C GLN A 35 27.75 10.37 1.35
N GLU A 36 26.79 9.47 1.65
CA GLU A 36 26.73 8.75 2.92
C GLU A 36 27.40 7.36 2.94
N TYR A 37 27.72 6.77 1.77
CA TYR A 37 28.16 5.37 1.71
C TYR A 37 29.68 5.22 1.76
N THR A 38 30.13 4.18 2.46
CA THR A 38 31.51 3.70 2.42
C THR A 38 31.70 2.59 1.38
N ARG A 39 32.95 2.36 0.97
CA ARG A 39 33.29 1.25 0.08
C ARG A 39 32.92 -0.10 0.70
N ASP A 40 33.20 -0.27 2.00
CA ASP A 40 32.93 -1.52 2.72
C ASP A 40 31.44 -1.81 2.82
N GLU A 41 30.58 -0.79 2.87
CA GLU A 41 29.14 -0.98 2.75
C GLU A 41 28.78 -1.49 1.36
N LEU A 42 29.14 -0.75 0.30
CA LEU A 42 28.72 -1.06 -1.07
C LEU A 42 29.31 -2.38 -1.62
N GLN A 43 30.52 -2.75 -1.19
CA GLN A 43 31.20 -3.99 -1.60
C GLN A 43 31.10 -5.10 -0.55
N GLY A 44 30.41 -4.87 0.57
CA GLY A 44 30.32 -5.81 1.70
C GLY A 44 29.41 -7.02 1.48
N GLY A 45 28.91 -7.24 0.26
CA GLY A 45 27.99 -8.34 -0.04
C GLY A 45 26.63 -8.21 0.65
N ARG A 46 26.17 -6.99 0.91
CA ARG A 46 24.87 -6.68 1.53
C ARG A 46 23.85 -6.30 0.46
N PRO A 47 22.56 -6.67 0.61
CA PRO A 47 21.54 -6.30 -0.37
C PRO A 47 21.25 -4.80 -0.30
N VAL A 48 21.17 -4.17 -1.47
CA VAL A 48 20.79 -2.76 -1.62
C VAL A 48 19.28 -2.66 -1.71
N ILE A 49 18.67 -1.94 -0.77
CA ILE A 49 17.22 -1.79 -0.66
C ILE A 49 16.80 -0.40 -1.10
N GLY A 50 16.08 -0.35 -2.21
CA GLY A 50 15.43 0.86 -2.69
C GLY A 50 14.25 1.25 -1.80
N ILE A 51 14.04 2.55 -1.59
CA ILE A 51 12.85 3.07 -0.93
C ILE A 51 12.18 4.05 -1.89
N ALA A 52 11.10 3.61 -2.53
CA ALA A 52 10.35 4.42 -3.48
C ALA A 52 9.51 5.45 -2.72
N GLN A 53 10.02 6.68 -2.60
CA GLN A 53 9.43 7.79 -1.84
C GLN A 53 8.34 8.50 -2.65
N THR A 54 7.12 8.52 -2.10
CA THR A 54 5.93 9.14 -2.73
C THR A 54 5.49 10.44 -2.05
N GLY A 55 6.03 10.75 -0.88
CA GLY A 55 5.71 11.94 -0.09
C GLY A 55 6.42 13.19 -0.60
N SER A 56 5.69 14.30 -0.64
CA SER A 56 6.24 15.63 -0.94
C SER A 56 5.26 16.70 -0.47
N ASP A 57 5.65 17.98 -0.56
CA ASP A 57 4.72 19.10 -0.36
C ASP A 57 3.59 19.10 -1.38
N LEU A 58 3.85 18.62 -2.60
CA LEU A 58 2.83 18.47 -3.64
C LEU A 58 1.89 17.29 -3.37
N ALA A 59 2.30 16.28 -2.61
CA ALA A 59 1.53 15.07 -2.31
C ALA A 59 1.29 14.91 -0.79
N PRO A 60 0.42 15.74 -0.17
CA PRO A 60 0.20 15.76 1.27
C PRO A 60 -0.33 14.44 1.83
N CYS A 61 -1.09 13.68 1.04
CA CYS A 61 -1.58 12.35 1.45
C CYS A 61 -0.44 11.36 1.76
N ASN A 62 0.72 11.56 1.13
CA ASN A 62 1.89 10.68 1.25
C ASN A 62 3.02 11.36 2.04
N LYS A 63 2.87 12.63 2.41
CA LYS A 63 3.90 13.42 3.10
C LYS A 63 4.36 12.79 4.43
N ILE A 64 3.52 11.95 5.05
CA ILE A 64 3.92 11.14 6.21
C ILE A 64 5.20 10.33 5.95
N HIS A 65 5.41 9.83 4.72
CA HIS A 65 6.57 9.01 4.36
C HIS A 65 7.90 9.77 4.39
N VAL A 66 7.89 11.10 4.35
CA VAL A 66 9.09 11.91 4.61
C VAL A 66 9.54 11.70 6.06
N PHE A 67 8.59 11.61 7.00
CA PHE A 67 8.86 11.40 8.43
C PHE A 67 9.08 9.93 8.78
N LEU A 68 8.50 8.99 8.02
CA LEU A 68 8.74 7.55 8.23
C LEU A 68 10.10 7.09 7.72
N MET A 69 10.76 7.89 6.86
CA MET A 69 11.97 7.48 6.15
C MET A 69 13.07 6.97 7.07
N ASP A 70 13.33 7.68 8.18
CA ASP A 70 14.34 7.26 9.15
C ASP A 70 14.02 5.90 9.79
N ARG A 71 12.73 5.60 10.02
CA ARG A 71 12.30 4.30 10.55
C ARG A 71 12.48 3.19 9.53
N ILE A 72 12.17 3.45 8.26
CA ILE A 72 12.40 2.50 7.16
C ILE A 72 13.89 2.19 7.03
N LYS A 73 14.73 3.24 6.93
CA LYS A 73 16.20 3.12 6.84
C LYS A 73 16.80 2.39 8.04
N ALA A 74 16.32 2.68 9.26
CA ALA A 74 16.73 1.97 10.47
C ALA A 74 16.40 0.48 10.40
N GLY A 75 15.18 0.12 9.96
CA GLY A 75 14.79 -1.28 9.78
C GLY A 75 15.68 -2.01 8.77
N ILE A 76 15.98 -1.37 7.64
CA ILE A 76 16.85 -1.94 6.59
C ILE A 76 18.27 -2.19 7.14
N ARG A 77 18.85 -1.20 7.84
CA ARG A 77 20.19 -1.32 8.43
C ARG A 77 20.24 -2.45 9.45
N ASP A 78 19.25 -2.54 10.33
CA ASP A 78 19.14 -3.61 11.35
C ASP A 78 18.84 -4.99 10.74
N GLY A 79 18.28 -5.03 9.53
CA GLY A 79 18.15 -6.24 8.72
C GLY A 79 19.44 -6.65 8.02
N GLY A 80 20.48 -5.81 8.01
CA GLY A 80 21.74 -6.07 7.31
C GLY A 80 21.79 -5.53 5.87
N GLY A 81 20.77 -4.78 5.42
CA GLY A 81 20.73 -4.17 4.07
C GLY A 81 21.30 -2.75 4.03
N ILE A 82 21.44 -2.21 2.81
CA ILE A 82 21.87 -0.82 2.56
C ILE A 82 20.67 -0.03 2.02
N PRO A 83 20.14 0.96 2.76
CA PRO A 83 18.99 1.71 2.28
C PRO A 83 19.39 2.77 1.25
N MET A 84 18.67 2.84 0.13
CA MET A 84 18.78 3.88 -0.90
C MET A 84 17.40 4.47 -1.21
N GLU A 85 17.15 5.67 -0.70
CA GLU A 85 15.91 6.40 -0.98
C GLU A 85 15.96 7.05 -2.36
N PHE A 86 14.85 6.99 -3.10
CA PHE A 86 14.69 7.71 -4.35
C PHE A 86 13.25 8.20 -4.53
N PRO A 87 13.03 9.36 -5.17
CA PRO A 87 11.70 9.85 -5.46
C PRO A 87 11.07 9.11 -6.64
N VAL A 88 9.75 9.07 -6.69
CA VAL A 88 8.97 8.66 -7.87
C VAL A 88 8.12 9.82 -8.39
N HIS A 89 7.56 9.68 -9.60
CA HIS A 89 6.62 10.67 -10.15
C HIS A 89 5.51 10.98 -9.13
N PRO A 90 5.35 12.24 -8.70
CA PRO A 90 4.43 12.59 -7.62
C PRO A 90 2.99 12.44 -8.09
N ILE A 91 2.14 11.89 -7.22
CA ILE A 91 0.69 11.79 -7.47
C ILE A 91 -0.07 12.39 -6.29
N GLN A 92 -0.95 13.33 -6.61
CA GLN A 92 -1.91 13.90 -5.67
C GLN A 92 -3.27 13.99 -6.37
N GLU A 93 -4.25 13.22 -5.89
CA GLU A 93 -5.54 13.00 -6.57
C GLU A 93 -6.32 14.30 -6.81
N THR A 94 -6.44 15.16 -5.78
CA THR A 94 -7.40 16.27 -5.79
C THR A 94 -6.90 17.55 -6.46
N GLY A 95 -5.60 17.66 -6.70
CA GLY A 95 -4.89 18.81 -7.27
C GLY A 95 -4.37 18.56 -8.68
N LYS A 96 -4.36 17.30 -9.15
CA LYS A 96 -3.99 16.96 -10.53
C LYS A 96 -5.15 17.19 -11.50
N ARG A 97 -4.86 17.87 -12.61
CA ARG A 97 -5.78 18.05 -13.75
C ARG A 97 -5.17 17.46 -15.03
N PRO A 98 -5.96 16.87 -15.95
CA PRO A 98 -7.41 16.67 -15.86
C PRO A 98 -7.84 15.58 -14.85
N THR A 99 -6.97 14.61 -14.55
CA THR A 99 -7.18 13.60 -13.50
C THR A 99 -5.85 12.92 -13.17
N ALA A 100 -5.68 12.48 -11.91
CA ALA A 100 -4.54 11.68 -11.47
C ALA A 100 -4.48 10.27 -12.06
N ALA A 101 -5.56 9.78 -12.68
CA ALA A 101 -5.54 8.49 -13.39
C ALA A 101 -4.48 8.44 -14.52
N LEU A 102 -4.19 9.58 -15.16
CA LEU A 102 -3.12 9.69 -16.15
C LEU A 102 -1.74 9.39 -15.54
N ASP A 103 -1.51 9.86 -14.32
CA ASP A 103 -0.22 9.76 -13.65
C ASP A 103 0.03 8.35 -13.09
N ARG A 104 -1.00 7.51 -12.95
CA ARG A 104 -0.83 6.10 -12.53
C ARG A 104 0.16 5.36 -13.43
N ASN A 105 -0.03 5.45 -14.74
CA ASN A 105 0.82 4.75 -15.70
C ASN A 105 2.18 5.44 -15.86
N LEU A 106 2.23 6.76 -15.69
CA LEU A 106 3.49 7.51 -15.73
C LEU A 106 4.38 7.17 -14.52
N ALA A 107 3.82 7.13 -13.32
CA ALA A 107 4.53 6.72 -12.11
C ALA A 107 4.95 5.24 -12.16
N TYR A 108 4.10 4.38 -12.71
CA TYR A 108 4.47 3.01 -13.03
C TYR A 108 5.72 2.93 -13.93
N LEU A 109 5.72 3.63 -15.08
CA LEU A 109 6.85 3.63 -16.00
C LEU A 109 8.13 4.16 -15.33
N SER A 110 8.01 5.27 -14.60
CA SER A 110 9.13 5.83 -13.84
C SER A 110 9.70 4.84 -12.84
N LEU A 111 8.86 4.08 -12.13
CA LEU A 111 9.32 3.10 -11.16
C LEU A 111 10.04 1.92 -11.84
N VAL A 112 9.49 1.39 -12.93
CA VAL A 112 10.11 0.27 -13.68
C VAL A 112 11.52 0.64 -14.11
N GLU A 113 11.70 1.81 -14.71
CA GLU A 113 13.01 2.26 -15.18
C GLU A 113 14.02 2.42 -14.04
N VAL A 114 13.58 2.92 -12.88
CA VAL A 114 14.47 3.04 -11.71
C VAL A 114 14.86 1.66 -11.17
N LEU A 115 13.89 0.78 -10.91
CA LEU A 115 14.16 -0.52 -10.31
C LEU A 115 15.02 -1.41 -11.23
N HIS A 116 14.77 -1.38 -12.54
CA HIS A 116 15.57 -2.14 -13.50
C HIS A 116 16.94 -1.49 -13.78
N GLY A 117 17.01 -0.16 -13.88
CA GLY A 117 18.21 0.57 -14.31
C GLY A 117 19.27 0.81 -13.23
N TYR A 118 18.89 0.79 -11.95
CA TYR A 118 19.78 1.07 -10.81
C TYR A 118 20.10 -0.18 -9.98
N PRO A 119 21.18 -0.17 -9.18
CA PRO A 119 21.64 -1.34 -8.39
C PRO A 119 20.79 -1.58 -7.14
N ILE A 120 19.53 -1.97 -7.33
CA ILE A 120 18.54 -2.22 -6.27
C ILE A 120 18.17 -3.71 -6.24
N ASP A 121 18.34 -4.38 -5.10
CA ASP A 121 18.06 -5.81 -4.96
C ASP A 121 16.66 -6.11 -4.43
N GLY A 122 16.07 -5.17 -3.70
CA GLY A 122 14.67 -5.20 -3.27
C GLY A 122 14.14 -3.80 -2.97
N VAL A 123 12.83 -3.64 -2.83
CA VAL A 123 12.22 -2.32 -2.70
C VAL A 123 11.11 -2.25 -1.64
N VAL A 124 11.14 -1.17 -0.84
CA VAL A 124 9.99 -0.72 -0.04
C VAL A 124 9.19 0.28 -0.87
N LEU A 125 7.93 -0.04 -1.12
CA LEU A 125 6.99 0.76 -1.89
C LEU A 125 6.16 1.61 -0.92
N THR A 126 6.49 2.89 -0.78
CA THR A 126 5.66 3.79 0.03
C THR A 126 4.39 4.13 -0.74
N THR A 127 3.23 3.99 -0.10
CA THR A 127 1.92 4.18 -0.75
C THR A 127 0.96 4.97 0.13
N GLY A 128 -0.08 5.56 -0.46
CA GLY A 128 -1.03 6.39 0.28
C GLY A 128 -2.18 6.84 -0.61
N CYS A 129 -1.99 7.96 -1.31
CA CYS A 129 -2.95 8.55 -2.24
C CYS A 129 -3.40 7.55 -3.31
N ASP A 130 -4.67 7.63 -3.71
CA ASP A 130 -5.41 6.74 -4.60
C ASP A 130 -4.58 5.92 -5.60
N LYS A 131 -3.85 6.60 -6.49
CA LYS A 131 -3.17 5.93 -7.62
C LYS A 131 -1.74 5.48 -7.31
N THR A 132 -1.19 5.83 -6.15
CA THR A 132 0.18 5.43 -5.77
C THR A 132 0.28 3.93 -5.55
N THR A 133 -0.63 3.33 -4.78
CA THR A 133 -0.63 1.88 -4.51
C THR A 133 -0.67 1.03 -5.78
N PRO A 134 -1.63 1.21 -6.72
CA PRO A 134 -1.63 0.42 -7.95
C PRO A 134 -0.40 0.71 -8.83
N ALA A 135 0.06 1.95 -8.95
CA ALA A 135 1.25 2.26 -9.75
C ALA A 135 2.50 1.54 -9.22
N MET A 136 2.68 1.52 -7.89
CA MET A 136 3.78 0.83 -7.23
C MET A 136 3.71 -0.68 -7.41
N LEU A 137 2.53 -1.28 -7.20
CA LEU A 137 2.32 -2.72 -7.39
C LEU A 137 2.53 -3.15 -8.84
N MET A 138 2.06 -2.36 -9.81
CA MET A 138 2.30 -2.61 -11.24
C MET A 138 3.81 -2.62 -11.54
N GLY A 139 4.57 -1.64 -11.03
CA GLY A 139 6.00 -1.52 -11.33
C GLY A 139 6.82 -2.64 -10.69
N ALA A 140 6.49 -2.98 -9.44
CA ALA A 140 7.08 -4.12 -8.76
C ALA A 140 6.79 -5.45 -9.46
N ALA A 141 5.54 -5.67 -9.90
CA ALA A 141 5.17 -6.87 -10.65
C ALA A 141 5.89 -6.98 -12.00
N THR A 142 6.11 -5.87 -12.71
CA THR A 142 6.86 -5.87 -13.98
C THR A 142 8.34 -6.21 -13.79
N VAL A 143 8.99 -5.65 -12.78
CA VAL A 143 10.44 -5.85 -12.57
C VAL A 143 10.75 -7.14 -11.82
N ASP A 144 9.81 -7.58 -10.98
CA ASP A 144 9.82 -8.84 -10.24
C ASP A 144 11.09 -9.06 -9.39
N ILE A 145 11.52 -8.01 -8.71
CA ILE A 145 12.46 -8.10 -7.57
C ILE A 145 11.66 -8.08 -6.26
N PRO A 146 12.19 -8.66 -5.17
CA PRO A 146 11.55 -8.63 -3.86
C PRO A 146 11.04 -7.24 -3.48
N ALA A 147 9.73 -7.14 -3.19
CA ALA A 147 9.07 -5.85 -2.99
C ALA A 147 8.00 -5.95 -1.90
N ILE A 148 7.92 -4.92 -1.06
CA ILE A 148 6.93 -4.85 0.04
C ILE A 148 6.29 -3.46 0.08
N VAL A 149 4.98 -3.42 0.33
CA VAL A 149 4.22 -2.18 0.47
C VAL A 149 4.24 -1.68 1.92
N LEU A 150 4.52 -0.39 2.08
CA LEU A 150 4.27 0.38 3.30
C LEU A 150 3.19 1.43 3.02
N SER A 151 2.00 1.22 3.60
CA SER A 151 0.93 2.21 3.58
C SER A 151 1.28 3.42 4.45
N GLY A 152 0.87 4.62 4.03
CA GLY A 152 1.01 5.84 4.81
C GLY A 152 -0.01 5.93 5.94
N GLY A 153 -1.23 5.44 5.69
CA GLY A 153 -2.34 5.45 6.64
C GLY A 153 -3.32 6.61 6.45
N PRO A 154 -4.57 6.45 6.91
CA PRO A 154 -5.58 7.50 6.84
C PRO A 154 -5.23 8.66 7.77
N MET A 155 -5.81 9.84 7.47
CA MET A 155 -5.91 10.93 8.42
C MET A 155 -6.72 10.50 9.66
N LEU A 156 -6.59 11.26 10.74
CA LEU A 156 -7.47 11.17 11.90
C LEU A 156 -8.92 11.54 11.55
N ASP A 157 -9.84 11.24 12.46
CA ASP A 157 -11.25 11.55 12.33
C ASP A 157 -11.47 13.07 12.32
N GLY A 158 -12.11 13.57 11.27
CA GLY A 158 -12.52 14.97 11.19
C GLY A 158 -13.83 15.20 11.95
N TRP A 159 -14.03 16.40 12.49
CA TRP A 159 -15.21 16.74 13.28
C TRP A 159 -15.79 18.09 12.88
N TRP A 160 -17.09 18.13 12.58
CA TRP A 160 -17.84 19.35 12.30
C TRP A 160 -19.10 19.38 13.17
N ASN A 161 -19.23 20.38 14.03
CA ASN A 161 -20.37 20.55 14.96
C ASN A 161 -20.73 19.28 15.74
N GLY A 162 -19.72 18.58 16.26
CA GLY A 162 -19.90 17.35 17.04
C GLY A 162 -20.25 16.11 16.23
N GLN A 163 -20.23 16.18 14.89
CA GLN A 163 -20.45 15.05 13.99
C GLN A 163 -19.18 14.70 13.22
N LEU A 164 -19.02 13.43 12.86
CA LEU A 164 -17.90 12.96 12.06
C LEU A 164 -17.93 13.56 10.65
N ALA A 165 -16.83 14.20 10.26
CA ALA A 165 -16.62 14.81 8.96
C ALA A 165 -15.62 13.96 8.16
N GLY A 166 -16.15 13.01 7.37
CA GLY A 166 -15.35 12.14 6.52
C GLY A 166 -14.83 12.85 5.27
N SER A 167 -13.54 12.70 5.00
CA SER A 167 -12.90 13.23 3.79
C SER A 167 -13.53 12.63 2.52
N GLY A 168 -13.84 13.48 1.54
CA GLY A 168 -14.62 13.11 0.35
C GLY A 168 -16.13 13.18 0.58
N THR A 169 -16.67 12.43 1.56
CA THR A 169 -18.12 12.40 1.86
C THR A 169 -18.67 13.79 2.22
N ILE A 170 -17.94 14.55 3.05
CA ILE A 170 -18.33 15.90 3.47
C ILE A 170 -18.48 16.85 2.27
N ILE A 171 -17.70 16.65 1.19
CA ILE A 171 -17.74 17.51 0.01
C ILE A 171 -19.05 17.27 -0.75
N TRP A 172 -19.46 16.01 -0.91
CA TRP A 172 -20.71 15.66 -1.60
C TRP A 172 -21.93 16.18 -0.86
N GLU A 173 -21.94 16.01 0.47
CA GLU A 173 -23.01 16.55 1.31
C GLU A 173 -23.04 18.09 1.25
N SER A 174 -21.89 18.74 1.41
CA SER A 174 -21.79 20.21 1.39
C SER A 174 -22.16 20.79 0.03
N ARG A 175 -21.87 20.09 -1.08
CA ARG A 175 -22.31 20.50 -2.43
C ARG A 175 -23.82 20.53 -2.54
N ARG A 176 -24.50 19.51 -2.00
CA ARG A 176 -25.97 19.48 -1.94
C ARG A 176 -26.52 20.62 -1.08
N LEU A 177 -25.96 20.84 0.10
CA LEU A 177 -26.41 21.91 1.00
C LEU A 177 -26.22 23.31 0.40
N LEU A 178 -25.10 23.54 -0.28
CA LEU A 178 -24.82 24.81 -0.96
C LEU A 178 -25.78 25.03 -2.14
N ALA A 179 -26.03 23.99 -2.95
CA ALA A 179 -26.99 24.05 -4.06
C ALA A 179 -28.44 24.28 -3.56
N ASP A 180 -28.78 23.72 -2.40
CA ASP A 180 -30.07 23.93 -1.73
C ASP A 180 -30.18 25.32 -1.05
N GLY A 181 -29.11 26.14 -1.04
CA GLY A 181 -29.07 27.44 -0.35
C GLY A 181 -29.12 27.34 1.18
N LYS A 182 -28.76 26.19 1.76
CA LYS A 182 -28.77 25.96 3.22
C LYS A 182 -27.48 26.37 3.92
N ILE A 183 -26.39 26.46 3.16
CA ILE A 183 -25.08 26.93 3.63
C ILE A 183 -24.50 27.90 2.60
N GLU A 184 -23.63 28.78 3.06
CA GLU A 184 -22.87 29.70 2.21
C GLU A 184 -21.46 29.17 1.92
N TYR A 185 -20.74 29.85 1.03
CA TYR A 185 -19.38 29.48 0.63
C TYR A 185 -18.42 29.30 1.80
N GLU A 186 -18.43 30.20 2.79
CA GLU A 186 -17.52 30.13 3.94
C GLU A 186 -17.79 28.91 4.84
N GLU A 187 -19.06 28.57 5.04
CA GLU A 187 -19.41 27.35 5.76
C GLU A 187 -18.98 26.11 4.96
N PHE A 188 -19.21 26.10 3.64
CA PHE A 188 -18.74 25.02 2.77
C PHE A 188 -17.23 24.79 2.95
N MET A 189 -16.43 25.85 2.87
CA MET A 189 -14.98 25.76 3.02
C MET A 189 -14.58 25.27 4.42
N SER A 190 -15.23 25.79 5.46
CA SER A 190 -14.96 25.39 6.85
C SER A 190 -15.24 23.90 7.10
N ARG A 191 -16.34 23.38 6.56
CA ARG A 191 -16.69 21.95 6.61
C ARG A 191 -15.62 21.08 5.95
N VAL A 192 -15.11 21.49 4.79
CA VAL A 192 -14.07 20.74 4.06
C VAL A 192 -12.75 20.74 4.83
N CYS A 193 -12.35 21.88 5.40
CA CYS A 193 -11.14 21.97 6.23
C CYS A 193 -11.22 21.07 7.47
N ALA A 194 -12.38 20.99 8.11
CA ALA A 194 -12.60 20.15 9.28
C ALA A 194 -12.43 18.64 9.01
N ALA A 195 -12.58 18.20 7.76
CA ALA A 195 -12.39 16.80 7.35
C ALA A 195 -10.94 16.41 7.06
N ALA A 196 -9.98 17.34 7.17
CA ALA A 196 -8.56 17.10 6.95
C ALA A 196 -7.71 17.49 8.19
N PRO A 197 -7.87 16.80 9.33
CA PRO A 197 -7.29 17.22 10.62
C PRO A 197 -5.79 16.88 10.80
N SER A 198 -5.19 16.03 9.96
CA SER A 198 -3.83 15.53 10.15
C SER A 198 -3.12 15.16 8.84
N LEU A 199 -1.86 14.74 8.92
CA LEU A 199 -1.21 13.98 7.84
C LEU A 199 -1.98 12.66 7.59
N GLY A 200 -1.91 12.17 6.34
CA GLY A 200 -2.51 10.92 5.91
C GLY A 200 -3.40 11.08 4.66
N HIS A 201 -3.87 9.96 4.12
CA HIS A 201 -4.85 9.96 3.03
C HIS A 201 -6.29 10.06 3.54
N CYS A 202 -7.28 10.06 2.64
CA CYS A 202 -8.70 10.11 3.00
C CYS A 202 -9.04 9.09 4.10
N ASN A 203 -9.74 9.53 5.14
CA ASN A 203 -10.12 8.75 6.33
C ASN A 203 -11.47 8.02 6.19
N THR A 204 -12.02 7.98 4.98
CA THR A 204 -13.18 7.18 4.57
C THR A 204 -12.71 5.94 3.81
N MET A 205 -13.61 4.99 3.53
CA MET A 205 -13.38 3.85 2.64
C MET A 205 -13.39 4.29 1.17
N GLY A 206 -12.66 5.36 0.87
CA GLY A 206 -12.36 5.80 -0.50
C GLY A 206 -11.29 4.92 -1.16
N THR A 207 -10.83 5.33 -2.34
CA THR A 207 -9.85 4.55 -3.11
C THR A 207 -8.54 4.34 -2.36
N ALA A 208 -8.01 5.35 -1.65
CA ALA A 208 -6.78 5.21 -0.87
C ALA A 208 -6.88 4.08 0.18
N SER A 209 -7.87 4.12 1.07
CA SER A 209 -8.08 3.07 2.08
C SER A 209 -8.35 1.71 1.45
N THR A 210 -9.15 1.68 0.36
CA THR A 210 -9.44 0.47 -0.40
C THR A 210 -8.15 -0.15 -0.96
N MET A 211 -7.34 0.62 -1.70
CA MET A 211 -6.16 0.07 -2.37
C MET A 211 -5.05 -0.32 -1.38
N ASN A 212 -4.93 0.37 -0.25
CA ASN A 212 -4.04 -0.07 0.82
C ASN A 212 -4.53 -1.37 1.46
N ALA A 213 -5.84 -1.54 1.66
CA ALA A 213 -6.41 -2.82 2.07
C ALA A 213 -6.20 -3.92 1.02
N MET A 214 -6.26 -3.58 -0.28
CA MET A 214 -5.96 -4.53 -1.35
C MET A 214 -4.50 -4.98 -1.34
N ALA A 215 -3.55 -4.08 -1.05
CA ALA A 215 -2.15 -4.47 -0.91
C ALA A 215 -1.96 -5.50 0.22
N GLU A 216 -2.69 -5.33 1.33
CA GLU A 216 -2.66 -6.29 2.44
C GLU A 216 -3.37 -7.61 2.10
N ALA A 217 -4.55 -7.56 1.47
CA ALA A 217 -5.31 -8.74 1.05
C ALA A 217 -4.60 -9.58 -0.02
N LEU A 218 -3.83 -8.93 -0.90
CA LEU A 218 -2.93 -9.60 -1.86
C LEU A 218 -1.71 -10.23 -1.17
N GLY A 219 -1.46 -9.93 0.11
CA GLY A 219 -0.27 -10.37 0.82
C GLY A 219 0.98 -9.55 0.53
N MET A 220 0.86 -8.35 -0.06
CA MET A 220 1.98 -7.47 -0.44
C MET A 220 2.43 -6.48 0.64
N SER A 221 1.74 -6.42 1.78
CA SER A 221 2.16 -5.67 2.98
C SER A 221 2.10 -6.56 4.22
N LEU A 222 2.77 -6.15 5.31
CA LEU A 222 2.67 -6.85 6.59
C LEU A 222 1.23 -6.75 7.15
N PRO A 223 0.75 -7.76 7.91
CA PRO A 223 -0.56 -7.72 8.54
C PRO A 223 -0.78 -6.47 9.40
N GLY A 224 -1.95 -5.86 9.27
CA GLY A 224 -2.35 -4.61 9.91
C GLY A 224 -1.78 -3.35 9.27
N CYS A 225 -0.96 -3.45 8.22
CA CYS A 225 -0.30 -2.29 7.62
C CYS A 225 -1.28 -1.28 7.01
N ALA A 226 -2.41 -1.70 6.45
CA ALA A 226 -3.30 -0.82 5.70
C ALA A 226 -4.00 0.24 6.57
N ALA A 227 -4.49 -0.17 7.74
CA ALA A 227 -5.46 0.62 8.50
C ALA A 227 -4.85 1.59 9.53
N ILE A 228 -3.59 1.39 9.94
CA ILE A 228 -2.96 2.23 10.99
C ILE A 228 -3.00 3.71 10.56
N PRO A 229 -3.63 4.63 11.33
CA PRO A 229 -3.64 6.05 11.02
C PRO A 229 -2.23 6.62 10.90
N ALA A 230 -2.02 7.54 9.95
CA ALA A 230 -0.71 8.06 9.63
C ALA A 230 0.05 8.64 10.85
N PRO A 231 -0.58 9.40 11.76
CA PRO A 231 0.10 9.97 12.92
C PRO A 231 0.38 8.99 14.08
N PHE A 232 -0.12 7.75 14.02
CA PHE A 232 0.00 6.80 15.13
C PHE A 232 1.44 6.26 15.25
N ARG A 233 1.90 6.01 16.48
CA ARG A 233 3.24 5.41 16.71
C ARG A 233 3.36 4.02 16.09
N GLU A 234 2.25 3.31 15.94
CA GLU A 234 2.15 2.00 15.30
C GLU A 234 2.59 2.08 13.83
N ARG A 235 2.40 3.23 13.16
CA ARG A 235 2.89 3.45 11.79
C ARG A 235 4.41 3.51 11.76
N MET A 236 5.04 4.14 12.74
CA MET A 236 6.50 4.17 12.90
C MET A 236 7.09 2.78 13.19
N ALA A 237 6.38 1.97 13.98
CA ALA A 237 6.75 0.58 14.24
C ALA A 237 6.62 -0.28 12.97
N MET A 238 5.53 -0.12 12.23
CA MET A 238 5.30 -0.81 10.96
C MET A 238 6.33 -0.44 9.89
N ALA A 239 6.72 0.83 9.80
CA ALA A 239 7.77 1.30 8.89
C ALA A 239 9.11 0.61 9.17
N TYR A 240 9.49 0.52 10.45
CA TYR A 240 10.70 -0.20 10.87
C TYR A 240 10.62 -1.71 10.57
N ALA A 241 9.50 -2.36 10.92
CA ALA A 241 9.30 -3.78 10.66
C ALA A 241 9.32 -4.10 9.15
N THR A 242 8.75 -3.22 8.32
CA THR A 242 8.77 -3.33 6.85
C THR A 242 10.18 -3.21 6.31
N GLY A 243 10.96 -2.22 6.78
CA GLY A 243 12.36 -2.04 6.41
C GLY A 243 13.23 -3.24 6.80
N LYS A 244 12.97 -3.85 7.95
CA LYS A 244 13.67 -5.09 8.35
C LYS A 244 13.23 -6.28 7.49
N ARG A 245 11.94 -6.40 7.20
CA ARG A 245 11.39 -7.55 6.48
C ARG A 245 11.89 -7.66 5.04
N ILE A 246 11.97 -6.53 4.32
CA ILE A 246 12.39 -6.51 2.92
C ILE A 246 13.80 -7.10 2.72
N VAL A 247 14.71 -6.93 3.68
CA VAL A 247 16.04 -7.53 3.62
C VAL A 247 15.94 -9.06 3.61
N GLY A 248 15.17 -9.63 4.55
CA GLY A 248 14.92 -11.08 4.57
C GLY A 248 14.14 -11.59 3.35
N MET A 249 13.38 -10.73 2.65
CA MET A 249 12.74 -11.11 1.37
C MET A 249 13.76 -11.22 0.26
N VAL A 250 14.76 -10.34 0.23
CA VAL A 250 15.87 -10.41 -0.73
C VAL A 250 16.72 -11.66 -0.50
N GLU A 251 17.02 -11.99 0.76
CA GLU A 251 17.77 -13.21 1.11
C GLU A 251 17.07 -14.50 0.69
N THR A 252 15.73 -14.52 0.77
CA THR A 252 14.90 -15.67 0.38
C THR A 252 14.41 -15.62 -1.06
N ASP A 253 14.77 -14.56 -1.82
CA ASP A 253 14.32 -14.31 -3.19
C ASP A 253 12.78 -14.36 -3.33
N LEU A 254 12.05 -13.89 -2.31
CA LEU A 254 10.59 -13.83 -2.26
C LEU A 254 10.08 -12.64 -3.08
N LYS A 255 9.56 -12.91 -4.28
CA LYS A 255 9.18 -11.90 -5.28
C LYS A 255 7.68 -11.66 -5.35
N PRO A 256 7.25 -10.56 -5.99
CA PRO A 256 5.85 -10.34 -6.36
C PRO A 256 5.21 -11.53 -7.08
N SER A 257 5.91 -12.19 -8.02
CA SER A 257 5.37 -13.36 -8.74
C SER A 257 5.08 -14.57 -7.85
N ASP A 258 5.74 -14.70 -6.70
CA ASP A 258 5.48 -15.76 -5.72
C ASP A 258 4.22 -15.48 -4.85
N ILE A 259 3.80 -14.21 -4.80
CA ILE A 259 2.72 -13.72 -3.92
C ILE A 259 1.45 -13.40 -4.73
N LEU A 260 1.59 -12.69 -5.85
CA LEU A 260 0.52 -12.19 -6.72
C LEU A 260 -0.04 -13.30 -7.61
N THR A 261 -0.63 -14.31 -6.99
CA THR A 261 -1.30 -15.42 -7.66
C THR A 261 -2.76 -15.11 -7.96
N ARG A 262 -3.38 -15.90 -8.86
CA ARG A 262 -4.83 -15.84 -9.10
C ARG A 262 -5.64 -15.96 -7.80
N ALA A 263 -5.22 -16.84 -6.89
CA ALA A 263 -5.84 -17.01 -5.59
C ALA A 263 -5.78 -15.75 -4.72
N ALA A 264 -4.65 -15.03 -4.73
CA ALA A 264 -4.49 -13.75 -4.04
C ALA A 264 -5.46 -12.68 -4.58
N PHE A 265 -5.61 -12.58 -5.90
CA PHE A 265 -6.54 -11.63 -6.52
C PHE A 265 -8.01 -11.97 -6.21
N GLU A 266 -8.38 -13.25 -6.19
CA GLU A 266 -9.73 -13.66 -5.78
C GLU A 266 -10.01 -13.33 -4.31
N ASN A 267 -9.04 -13.54 -3.41
CA ASN A 267 -9.15 -13.08 -2.03
C ASN A 267 -9.33 -11.55 -1.96
N ALA A 268 -8.56 -10.78 -2.74
CA ALA A 268 -8.67 -9.32 -2.76
C ALA A 268 -10.07 -8.85 -3.23
N ILE A 269 -10.70 -9.53 -4.19
CA ILE A 269 -12.09 -9.25 -4.61
C ILE A 269 -13.06 -9.48 -3.44
N VAL A 270 -12.96 -10.63 -2.76
CA VAL A 270 -13.80 -10.96 -1.60
C VAL A 270 -13.63 -9.92 -0.50
N VAL A 271 -12.39 -9.56 -0.16
CA VAL A 271 -12.10 -8.53 0.84
C VAL A 271 -12.65 -7.17 0.42
N ASN A 272 -12.51 -6.78 -0.85
CA ASN A 272 -13.03 -5.51 -1.35
C ASN A 272 -14.55 -5.40 -1.17
N SER A 273 -15.28 -6.45 -1.51
CA SER A 273 -16.73 -6.49 -1.29
C SER A 273 -17.07 -6.36 0.21
N ALA A 274 -16.34 -7.07 1.07
CA ALA A 274 -16.58 -7.07 2.50
C ALA A 274 -16.33 -5.72 3.17
N ILE A 275 -15.36 -4.94 2.68
CA ILE A 275 -15.08 -3.60 3.19
C ILE A 275 -15.94 -2.51 2.55
N GLY A 276 -16.75 -2.82 1.53
CA GLY A 276 -17.47 -1.80 0.75
C GLY A 276 -16.52 -0.91 -0.04
N GLY A 277 -15.49 -1.52 -0.64
CA GLY A 277 -14.39 -0.83 -1.30
C GLY A 277 -14.81 -0.03 -2.54
N SER A 278 -13.96 0.94 -2.89
CA SER A 278 -14.14 1.85 -4.03
C SER A 278 -14.30 1.13 -5.38
N THR A 279 -15.18 1.65 -6.24
CA THR A 279 -15.34 1.21 -7.64
C THR A 279 -14.10 1.43 -8.51
N ASN A 280 -13.06 2.09 -7.98
CA ASN A 280 -11.74 2.18 -8.62
C ASN A 280 -10.89 0.92 -8.40
N ALA A 281 -11.25 0.02 -7.47
CA ALA A 281 -10.50 -1.21 -7.23
C ALA A 281 -10.48 -2.16 -8.45
N PRO A 282 -11.58 -2.40 -9.19
CA PRO A 282 -11.57 -3.22 -10.41
C PRO A 282 -10.54 -2.80 -11.48
N PRO A 283 -10.52 -1.54 -11.97
CA PRO A 283 -9.52 -1.14 -12.97
C PRO A 283 -8.08 -1.14 -12.42
N HIS A 284 -7.89 -1.05 -11.10
CA HIS A 284 -6.58 -1.12 -10.45
C HIS A 284 -6.07 -2.55 -10.31
N LEU A 285 -6.87 -3.45 -9.71
CA LEU A 285 -6.48 -4.85 -9.57
C LEU A 285 -6.33 -5.55 -10.91
N GLN A 286 -7.18 -5.24 -11.89
CA GLN A 286 -7.02 -5.78 -13.24
C GLN A 286 -5.70 -5.33 -13.88
N ALA A 287 -5.27 -4.08 -13.64
CA ALA A 287 -3.98 -3.61 -14.14
C ALA A 287 -2.82 -4.35 -13.46
N VAL A 288 -2.84 -4.45 -12.13
CA VAL A 288 -1.79 -5.17 -11.37
C VAL A 288 -1.73 -6.64 -11.79
N ALA A 289 -2.88 -7.33 -11.91
CA ALA A 289 -2.97 -8.72 -12.35
C ALA A 289 -2.32 -8.92 -13.72
N ARG A 290 -2.59 -8.03 -14.68
CA ARG A 290 -1.98 -8.11 -16.02
C ARG A 290 -0.47 -7.95 -15.98
N HIS A 291 0.07 -7.07 -15.14
CA HIS A 291 1.51 -6.92 -14.95
C HIS A 291 2.15 -8.13 -14.25
N ALA A 292 1.39 -8.82 -13.39
CA ALA A 292 1.78 -10.10 -12.78
C ALA A 292 1.55 -11.32 -13.68
N GLY A 293 1.10 -11.14 -14.93
CA GLY A 293 0.80 -12.27 -15.84
C GLY A 293 -0.45 -13.07 -15.48
N ILE A 294 -1.32 -12.55 -14.60
CA ILE A 294 -2.54 -13.18 -14.13
C ILE A 294 -3.75 -12.67 -14.92
N SER A 295 -4.59 -13.58 -15.42
CA SER A 295 -5.89 -13.21 -15.98
C SER A 295 -6.84 -12.82 -14.86
N LEU A 296 -7.39 -11.61 -14.93
CA LEU A 296 -8.45 -11.11 -14.05
C LEU A 296 -9.42 -10.29 -14.90
N ASN A 297 -10.66 -10.75 -14.99
CA ASN A 297 -11.70 -10.17 -15.82
C ASN A 297 -12.74 -9.46 -14.95
N VAL A 298 -13.47 -8.51 -15.53
CA VAL A 298 -14.55 -7.81 -14.81
C VAL A 298 -15.61 -8.79 -14.27
N ALA A 299 -15.90 -9.88 -15.00
CA ALA A 299 -16.82 -10.92 -14.56
C ALA A 299 -16.39 -11.67 -13.29
N ASP A 300 -15.09 -11.66 -12.95
CA ASP A 300 -14.59 -12.27 -11.72
C ASP A 300 -15.11 -11.51 -10.48
N TRP A 301 -15.38 -10.20 -10.60
CA TRP A 301 -15.94 -9.40 -9.51
C TRP A 301 -17.38 -9.81 -9.18
N GLN A 302 -18.20 -10.04 -10.20
CA GLN A 302 -19.54 -10.60 -10.01
C GLN A 302 -19.45 -12.02 -9.42
N THR A 303 -18.56 -12.86 -9.96
CA THR A 303 -18.45 -14.29 -9.61
C THR A 303 -18.01 -14.50 -8.16
N HIS A 304 -17.00 -13.73 -7.71
CA HIS A 304 -16.40 -13.93 -6.39
C HIS A 304 -16.85 -12.89 -5.36
N GLY A 305 -17.36 -11.74 -5.80
CA GLY A 305 -17.64 -10.61 -4.93
C GLY A 305 -19.12 -10.36 -4.62
N PHE A 306 -20.05 -10.68 -5.53
CA PHE A 306 -21.44 -10.22 -5.44
C PHE A 306 -22.18 -10.65 -4.17
N GLU A 307 -22.06 -11.94 -3.81
CA GLU A 307 -22.70 -12.52 -2.62
C GLU A 307 -21.93 -12.26 -1.31
N VAL A 308 -20.84 -11.50 -1.37
CA VAL A 308 -20.07 -11.16 -0.18
C VAL A 308 -20.78 -10.00 0.54
N PRO A 309 -21.07 -10.15 1.85
CA PRO A 309 -21.76 -9.14 2.62
C PRO A 309 -20.87 -7.96 2.98
N LEU A 310 -21.48 -6.80 3.24
CA LEU A 310 -20.80 -5.64 3.79
C LEU A 310 -20.56 -5.84 5.29
N LEU A 311 -19.29 -5.92 5.69
CA LEU A 311 -18.89 -6.11 7.08
C LEU A 311 -18.50 -4.79 7.78
N VAL A 312 -17.91 -3.85 7.03
CA VAL A 312 -17.31 -2.64 7.61
C VAL A 312 -18.29 -1.45 7.62
N ASN A 313 -18.57 -0.92 8.81
CA ASN A 313 -19.45 0.22 9.04
C ASN A 313 -18.70 1.55 8.91
N MET A 314 -18.11 1.80 7.75
CA MET A 314 -17.28 2.98 7.49
C MET A 314 -17.84 3.79 6.32
N GLN A 315 -17.79 5.11 6.42
CA GLN A 315 -18.22 5.99 5.34
C GLN A 315 -17.45 5.66 4.05
N PRO A 316 -18.08 5.73 2.85
CA PRO A 316 -19.41 6.28 2.61
C PRO A 316 -20.57 5.31 2.82
N ALA A 317 -20.32 4.00 2.98
CA ALA A 317 -21.39 3.00 3.11
C ALA A 317 -21.97 2.91 4.54
N GLY A 318 -21.16 3.25 5.55
CA GLY A 318 -21.53 3.22 6.96
C GLY A 318 -21.29 4.55 7.67
N LYS A 319 -21.11 4.48 8.99
CA LYS A 319 -21.10 5.63 9.90
C LYS A 319 -19.71 6.11 10.29
N HIS A 320 -18.79 5.18 10.54
CA HIS A 320 -17.48 5.46 11.16
C HIS A 320 -16.42 5.89 10.14
N LEU A 321 -15.22 6.20 10.64
CA LEU A 321 -14.04 6.59 9.89
C LEU A 321 -12.84 5.68 10.22
N GLY A 322 -11.70 5.96 9.59
CA GLY A 322 -10.52 5.10 9.59
C GLY A 322 -9.93 4.80 10.97
N GLU A 323 -10.03 5.70 11.94
CA GLU A 323 -9.50 5.41 13.27
C GLU A 323 -10.27 4.30 13.98
N SER A 324 -11.60 4.32 13.90
CA SER A 324 -12.44 3.25 14.46
C SER A 324 -12.20 1.94 13.73
N PHE A 325 -12.06 1.96 12.40
CA PHE A 325 -11.74 0.77 11.61
C PHE A 325 -10.42 0.12 12.06
N PHE A 326 -9.38 0.91 12.28
CA PHE A 326 -8.12 0.42 12.83
C PHE A 326 -8.29 -0.20 14.23
N ARG A 327 -8.95 0.52 15.15
CA ARG A 327 -9.18 0.05 16.53
C ARG A 327 -10.00 -1.23 16.61
N ALA A 328 -10.92 -1.43 15.67
CA ALA A 328 -11.74 -2.64 15.55
C ALA A 328 -10.95 -3.87 15.03
N GLY A 329 -9.70 -3.69 14.63
CA GLY A 329 -8.81 -4.75 14.13
C GLY A 329 -8.48 -4.65 12.64
N GLY A 330 -9.01 -3.64 11.93
CA GLY A 330 -8.64 -3.30 10.55
C GLY A 330 -8.89 -4.42 9.55
N VAL A 331 -8.03 -4.48 8.52
CA VAL A 331 -8.10 -5.48 7.45
C VAL A 331 -7.93 -6.92 7.98
N PRO A 332 -7.02 -7.21 8.94
CA PRO A 332 -6.90 -8.56 9.50
C PRO A 332 -8.20 -9.07 10.15
N ALA A 333 -8.94 -8.22 10.86
CA ALA A 333 -10.21 -8.61 11.45
C ALA A 333 -11.27 -8.96 10.39
N VAL A 334 -11.39 -8.15 9.33
CA VAL A 334 -12.30 -8.44 8.20
C VAL A 334 -11.93 -9.76 7.53
N MET A 335 -10.64 -9.94 7.24
CA MET A 335 -10.15 -11.17 6.61
C MET A 335 -10.34 -12.39 7.51
N GLY A 336 -10.20 -12.24 8.83
CA GLY A 336 -10.48 -13.29 9.80
C GLY A 336 -11.95 -13.71 9.84
N GLU A 337 -12.90 -12.77 9.78
CA GLU A 337 -14.33 -13.09 9.64
C GLU A 337 -14.61 -13.86 8.33
N LEU A 338 -14.01 -13.43 7.22
CA LEU A 338 -14.15 -14.10 5.92
C LEU A 338 -13.49 -15.49 5.91
N ALA A 339 -12.34 -15.65 6.55
CA ALA A 339 -11.66 -16.92 6.71
C ALA A 339 -12.50 -17.91 7.53
N ALA A 340 -13.05 -17.46 8.66
CA ALA A 340 -13.95 -18.26 9.50
C ALA A 340 -15.21 -18.72 8.73
N ALA A 341 -15.69 -17.90 7.79
CA ALA A 341 -16.80 -18.23 6.90
C ALA A 341 -16.39 -19.06 5.64
N GLY A 342 -15.13 -19.48 5.53
CA GLY A 342 -14.64 -20.28 4.40
C GLY A 342 -14.60 -19.52 3.06
N ARG A 343 -14.53 -18.19 3.09
CA ARG A 343 -14.56 -17.33 1.89
C ARG A 343 -13.18 -16.97 1.35
N LEU A 344 -12.11 -17.27 2.08
CA LEU A 344 -10.72 -16.99 1.67
C LEU A 344 -9.94 -18.27 1.38
N LYS A 345 -9.03 -18.18 0.41
CA LYS A 345 -7.99 -19.18 0.15
C LYS A 345 -6.82 -18.91 1.09
N LEU A 346 -6.57 -19.82 2.03
CA LEU A 346 -5.71 -19.59 3.19
C LEU A 346 -4.23 -19.97 2.96
N ASP A 347 -3.95 -20.68 1.87
CA ASP A 347 -2.62 -21.15 1.46
C ASP A 347 -1.83 -20.12 0.65
N VAL A 348 -2.42 -18.96 0.35
CA VAL A 348 -1.77 -17.87 -0.40
C VAL A 348 -0.56 -17.34 0.37
N GLN A 349 0.61 -17.36 -0.28
CA GLN A 349 1.85 -16.81 0.25
C GLN A 349 1.75 -15.29 0.46
N THR A 350 2.43 -14.77 1.49
CA THR A 350 2.51 -13.33 1.75
C THR A 350 3.95 -12.87 1.91
N VAL A 351 4.15 -11.55 1.93
CA VAL A 351 5.43 -10.92 2.22
C VAL A 351 5.98 -11.31 3.57
N SER A 352 5.21 -11.79 4.56
CA SER A 352 5.79 -12.23 5.84
C SER A 352 6.64 -13.50 5.72
N GLY A 353 6.52 -14.24 4.61
CA GLY A 353 7.10 -15.57 4.46
C GLY A 353 6.16 -16.71 4.91
N ALA A 354 4.97 -16.39 5.43
CA ALA A 354 3.96 -17.37 5.81
C ALA A 354 2.69 -17.26 4.94
N PRO A 355 1.90 -18.35 4.80
CA PRO A 355 0.58 -18.30 4.20
C PRO A 355 -0.36 -17.37 4.96
N ILE A 356 -1.29 -16.75 4.24
CA ILE A 356 -2.23 -15.76 4.78
C ILE A 356 -3.09 -16.35 5.91
N GLY A 357 -3.44 -17.64 5.84
CA GLY A 357 -4.20 -18.33 6.88
C GLY A 357 -3.55 -18.26 8.26
N GLN A 358 -2.22 -18.43 8.34
CA GLN A 358 -1.49 -18.38 9.61
C GLN A 358 -1.51 -16.99 10.23
N GLN A 359 -1.57 -15.94 9.40
CA GLN A 359 -1.64 -14.55 9.88
C GLN A 359 -3.02 -14.17 10.41
N LEU A 360 -4.05 -14.89 9.98
CA LEU A 360 -5.45 -14.64 10.33
C LEU A 360 -5.91 -15.49 11.53
N GLU A 361 -5.08 -16.39 12.04
CA GLU A 361 -5.40 -17.19 13.22
C GLU A 361 -5.71 -16.28 14.42
N GLY A 362 -6.94 -16.40 14.94
CA GLY A 362 -7.42 -15.60 16.07
C GLY A 362 -7.70 -14.13 15.74
N MET A 363 -7.49 -13.68 14.51
CA MET A 363 -7.85 -12.32 14.09
C MET A 363 -9.36 -12.23 13.92
N ARG A 364 -10.04 -11.51 14.81
CA ARG A 364 -11.49 -11.28 14.77
C ARG A 364 -11.78 -9.82 15.09
N THR A 365 -13.01 -9.39 14.82
CA THR A 365 -13.42 -8.03 15.18
C THR A 365 -13.29 -7.79 16.69
N ALA A 366 -12.70 -6.64 17.06
CA ALA A 366 -12.67 -6.15 18.43
C ALA A 366 -13.87 -5.24 18.75
N ASP A 367 -14.59 -4.77 17.71
CA ASP A 367 -15.75 -3.89 17.84
C ASP A 367 -16.80 -4.22 16.75
N PRO A 368 -17.83 -5.01 17.08
CA PRO A 368 -18.90 -5.38 16.15
C PRO A 368 -19.72 -4.21 15.57
N ASP A 369 -19.70 -3.03 16.20
CA ASP A 369 -20.38 -1.83 15.65
C ASP A 369 -19.61 -1.24 14.46
N VAL A 370 -18.31 -1.50 14.38
CA VAL A 370 -17.42 -1.01 13.31
C VAL A 370 -17.14 -2.10 12.28
N ILE A 371 -16.83 -3.32 12.71
CA ILE A 371 -16.64 -4.49 11.84
C ILE A 371 -17.60 -5.57 12.32
N SER A 372 -18.70 -5.73 11.60
CA SER A 372 -19.69 -6.77 11.88
C SER A 372 -19.15 -8.17 11.58
N THR A 373 -19.71 -9.17 12.26
CA THR A 373 -19.44 -10.58 11.98
C THR A 373 -20.09 -11.02 10.67
N TYR A 374 -19.56 -12.05 10.02
CA TYR A 374 -20.09 -12.55 8.75
C TYR A 374 -21.58 -12.93 8.80
N ASP A 375 -22.05 -13.49 9.93
CA ASP A 375 -23.44 -13.95 10.10
C ASP A 375 -24.45 -12.84 10.43
N ALA A 376 -23.96 -11.65 10.79
CA ALA A 376 -24.78 -10.49 11.13
C ALA A 376 -24.27 -9.24 10.41
N PRO A 377 -24.22 -9.25 9.06
CA PRO A 377 -23.60 -8.18 8.30
C PRO A 377 -24.49 -6.94 8.22
N LEU A 378 -23.90 -5.81 7.83
CA LEU A 378 -24.65 -4.57 7.56
C LEU A 378 -25.57 -4.70 6.34
N ARG A 379 -25.15 -5.50 5.36
CA ARG A 379 -25.89 -5.79 4.13
C ARG A 379 -25.42 -7.13 3.56
N THR A 380 -26.34 -7.93 3.03
CA THR A 380 -26.06 -9.31 2.57
C THR A 380 -25.30 -9.39 1.25
N ASN A 381 -25.63 -8.55 0.26
CA ASN A 381 -24.96 -8.52 -1.05
C ASN A 381 -24.39 -7.12 -1.31
N ALA A 382 -23.08 -6.97 -1.13
CA ALA A 382 -22.37 -5.69 -1.21
C ALA A 382 -21.31 -5.62 -2.31
N GLY A 383 -21.01 -6.74 -2.98
CA GLY A 383 -20.11 -6.73 -4.12
C GLY A 383 -20.64 -5.98 -5.33
N PHE A 384 -19.73 -5.69 -6.27
CA PHE A 384 -20.04 -5.02 -7.54
C PHE A 384 -20.94 -5.84 -8.45
#